data_AF-A0A3N5NGM4-F1
#
_entry.id   AF-A0A3N5NGM4-F1
#
_cell.length_a   1.000
_cell.length_b   1.000
_cell.length_c   1.000
_cell.angle_alpha   90.00
_cell.angle_beta   90.00
_cell.angle_gamma   90.00
#
_symmetry.space_group_name_H-M   'P 1'
#
loop_
_entity.id
_entity.type
_entity.pdbx_description
1 polymer ?
#
loop_
_entity_poly.entity_id
_entity_poly.type
_entity_poly.pdbx_seq_one_letter_code
_entity_poly.pdbx_strand_id
1 'polypeptide(L)'
;MATPVANTHPLTGDARIDGLVQGSSWQFGAGPRVLTYQLTINDSSIGGSWDQYPALVTAMGQAFAEWSKVANIGFQSLGTGGVFYSATADMAVTLTGNELSDGLGAASLGIFPDPNFADILRQAATAEGYSYPRPEGDLFFDNYLAVFSYQNAGGLGFTYFLHEIGHAIGLKHPSDDGANARPTFEQLGIAALDNAANTLMSYNAISSADFAAGNVATPMPLDILAIQYLYGANMSANSGDTVYALADDSITRTIWDAGGI
;
A
#
# COMPACT_ATOMS: atom_id res chain seq x y z
N MET A 1 -7.51 14.01 11.76
CA MET A 1 -6.23 13.52 11.25
C MET A 1 -5.96 12.23 11.99
N ALA A 2 -5.67 11.18 11.24
CA ALA A 2 -5.28 9.92 11.86
C ALA A 2 -3.87 10.08 12.45
N THR A 3 -3.55 9.25 13.45
CA THR A 3 -2.24 9.31 14.11
C THR A 3 -1.48 8.03 13.80
N PRO A 4 -0.30 8.08 13.19
CA PRO A 4 0.53 6.91 13.00
C PRO A 4 1.10 6.48 14.36
N VAL A 5 1.13 5.18 14.62
CA VAL A 5 1.64 4.62 15.88
C VAL A 5 2.53 3.42 15.62
N ALA A 6 3.66 3.35 16.34
CA ALA A 6 4.60 2.24 16.28
C ALA A 6 4.20 1.13 17.26
N ASN A 7 4.34 -0.13 16.83
CA ASN A 7 4.31 -1.30 17.72
C ASN A 7 3.10 -1.42 18.65
N THR A 8 1.93 -0.95 18.22
CA THR A 8 0.71 -1.06 19.04
C THR A 8 0.05 -2.44 18.98
N HIS A 9 0.48 -3.28 18.05
CA HIS A 9 -0.05 -4.63 17.85
C HIS A 9 0.99 -5.69 18.20
N PRO A 10 0.87 -6.39 19.35
CA PRO A 10 1.79 -7.46 19.72
C PRO A 10 1.65 -8.66 18.77
N LEU A 11 2.62 -9.56 18.80
CA LEU A 11 2.51 -10.84 18.08
C LEU A 11 1.31 -11.63 18.61
N THR A 12 0.54 -12.17 17.68
CA THR A 12 -0.72 -12.88 17.93
C THR A 12 -0.50 -14.37 18.23
N GLY A 13 0.63 -14.92 17.79
CA GLY A 13 0.89 -16.36 17.74
C GLY A 13 0.36 -17.03 16.47
N ASP A 14 -0.35 -16.31 15.59
CA ASP A 14 -0.72 -16.79 14.26
C ASP A 14 0.35 -16.35 13.25
N ALA A 15 1.13 -17.32 12.76
CA ALA A 15 2.19 -17.08 11.80
C ALA A 15 1.75 -16.29 10.56
N ARG A 16 0.49 -16.45 10.13
CA ARG A 16 -0.05 -15.80 8.92
C ARG A 16 -0.25 -14.29 9.11
N ILE A 17 -0.53 -13.87 10.34
CA ILE A 17 -0.67 -12.45 10.71
C ILE A 17 0.69 -11.88 11.10
N ASP A 18 1.40 -12.58 11.98
CA ASP A 18 2.66 -12.14 12.56
C ASP A 18 3.77 -11.97 11.53
N GLY A 19 3.71 -12.75 10.43
CA GLY A 19 4.64 -12.64 9.32
C GLY A 19 4.34 -11.53 8.31
N LEU A 20 3.17 -10.88 8.39
CA LEU A 20 2.77 -9.80 7.47
C LEU A 20 2.54 -8.45 8.15
N VAL A 21 2.24 -8.41 9.44
CA VAL A 21 2.03 -7.14 10.14
C VAL A 21 3.37 -6.55 10.59
N GLN A 22 3.66 -5.32 10.16
CA GLN A 22 4.87 -4.60 10.59
C GLN A 22 4.79 -4.20 12.07
N GLY A 23 3.59 -4.00 12.60
CA GLY A 23 3.34 -3.66 14.01
C GLY A 23 2.85 -2.24 14.22
N SER A 24 3.13 -1.36 13.26
CA SER A 24 2.55 -0.04 13.18
C SER A 24 1.15 -0.05 12.58
N SER A 25 0.39 1.01 12.83
CA SER A 25 -0.94 1.22 12.24
C SER A 25 -1.36 2.67 12.36
N TRP A 26 -2.47 3.02 11.73
CA TRP A 26 -3.16 4.29 11.95
C TRP A 26 -4.17 4.19 13.10
N GLN A 27 -4.08 5.10 14.06
CA GLN A 27 -5.10 5.30 15.08
C GLN A 27 -6.09 6.38 14.65
N PHE A 28 -7.36 6.07 14.84
CA PHE A 28 -8.48 6.97 14.58
C PHE A 28 -9.10 7.40 15.90
N GLY A 29 -9.44 8.68 16.03
CA GLY A 29 -10.24 9.17 17.15
C GLY A 29 -11.68 8.67 17.10
N ALA A 30 -12.60 9.36 17.77
CA ALA A 30 -14.03 9.01 17.77
C ALA A 30 -14.76 9.23 16.43
N GLY A 31 -14.06 9.72 15.40
CA GLY A 31 -14.63 10.04 14.09
C GLY A 31 -14.57 8.86 13.10
N PRO A 32 -14.89 9.12 11.82
CA PRO A 32 -14.73 8.14 10.75
C PRO A 32 -13.30 7.60 10.66
N ARG A 33 -13.16 6.31 10.35
CA ARG A 33 -11.87 5.66 10.08
C ARG A 33 -11.43 5.96 8.65
N VAL A 34 -11.08 7.22 8.38
CA VAL A 34 -10.71 7.70 7.04
C VAL A 34 -9.30 8.29 7.08
N LEU A 35 -8.46 7.82 6.17
CA LEU A 35 -7.18 8.46 5.83
C LEU A 35 -7.38 9.38 4.64
N THR A 36 -6.89 10.60 4.75
CA THR A 36 -6.83 11.54 3.65
C THR A 36 -5.54 11.34 2.88
N TYR A 37 -5.60 11.45 1.55
CA TYR A 37 -4.41 11.45 0.70
C TYR A 37 -4.42 12.62 -0.26
N GLN A 38 -3.23 13.11 -0.62
CA GLN A 38 -3.04 14.16 -1.59
C GLN A 38 -2.09 13.67 -2.70
N LEU A 39 -2.48 13.91 -3.95
CA LEU A 39 -1.66 13.57 -5.11
C LEU A 39 -0.65 14.70 -5.35
N THR A 40 0.54 14.54 -4.80
CA THR A 40 1.57 15.58 -4.71
C THR A 40 2.54 15.54 -5.88
N ILE A 41 3.26 16.65 -6.05
CA ILE A 41 4.43 16.71 -6.92
C ILE A 41 5.69 16.42 -6.10
N ASN A 42 6.73 16.03 -6.81
CA ASN A 42 8.07 15.92 -6.25
C ASN A 42 8.64 17.31 -5.87
N ASP A 43 9.77 17.33 -5.17
CA ASP A 43 10.52 18.57 -4.90
C ASP A 43 11.32 19.07 -6.11
N SER A 44 11.44 18.22 -7.12
CA SER A 44 11.95 18.51 -8.46
C SER A 44 10.81 18.53 -9.50
N SER A 45 11.11 18.94 -10.73
CA SER A 45 10.15 18.83 -11.85
C SER A 45 10.05 17.40 -12.42
N ILE A 46 10.87 16.48 -11.92
CA ILE A 46 10.91 15.09 -12.38
C ILE A 46 9.63 14.37 -11.92
N GLY A 47 9.12 13.46 -12.75
CA GLY A 47 7.85 12.76 -12.52
C GLY A 47 6.61 13.57 -12.91
N GLY A 48 6.66 14.90 -12.82
CA GLY A 48 5.59 15.79 -13.28
C GLY A 48 4.38 15.85 -12.34
N SER A 49 3.29 16.48 -12.81
CA SER A 49 2.04 16.58 -12.05
C SER A 49 1.09 15.44 -12.40
N TRP A 50 0.35 14.93 -11.41
CA TRP A 50 -0.71 13.93 -11.59
C TRP A 50 -1.76 14.32 -12.63
N ASP A 51 -2.00 15.62 -12.86
CA ASP A 51 -2.94 16.09 -13.89
C ASP A 51 -2.52 15.68 -15.31
N GLN A 52 -1.24 15.36 -15.52
CA GLN A 52 -0.71 14.86 -16.79
C GLN A 52 -0.98 13.36 -16.99
N TYR A 53 -1.39 12.66 -15.93
CA TYR A 53 -1.54 11.20 -15.88
C TYR A 53 -2.91 10.77 -15.36
N PRO A 54 -4.02 11.13 -16.02
CA PRO A 54 -5.39 10.88 -15.53
C PRO A 54 -5.70 9.39 -15.32
N ALA A 55 -5.05 8.51 -16.07
CA ALA A 55 -5.20 7.07 -15.88
C ALA A 55 -4.51 6.56 -14.60
N LEU A 56 -3.35 7.13 -14.23
CA LEU A 56 -2.71 6.83 -12.94
C LEU A 56 -3.56 7.33 -11.78
N VAL A 57 -4.15 8.53 -11.89
CA VAL A 57 -5.08 9.08 -10.88
C VAL A 57 -6.24 8.10 -10.64
N THR A 58 -6.84 7.60 -11.73
CA THR A 58 -7.94 6.65 -11.66
C THR A 58 -7.52 5.34 -10.99
N ALA A 59 -6.38 4.79 -11.41
CA ALA A 59 -5.83 3.55 -10.87
C ALA A 59 -5.47 3.64 -9.39
N MET A 60 -4.86 4.74 -8.94
CA MET A 60 -4.55 4.98 -7.53
C MET A 60 -5.83 5.02 -6.68
N GLY A 61 -6.86 5.73 -7.14
CA GLY A 61 -8.17 5.75 -6.48
C GLY A 61 -8.83 4.37 -6.39
N GLN A 62 -8.71 3.55 -7.43
CA GLN A 62 -9.17 2.16 -7.44
C GLN A 62 -8.38 1.29 -6.45
N ALA A 63 -7.06 1.43 -6.38
CA ALA A 63 -6.22 0.67 -5.44
C ALA A 63 -6.59 0.96 -3.97
N PHE A 64 -6.80 2.23 -3.61
CA PHE A 64 -7.34 2.59 -2.29
C PHE A 64 -8.73 2.00 -2.01
N ALA A 65 -9.59 1.95 -3.05
CA ALA A 65 -10.91 1.36 -2.91
C ALA A 65 -10.84 -0.15 -2.65
N GLU A 66 -9.92 -0.89 -3.27
CA GLU A 66 -9.75 -2.33 -3.00
C GLU A 66 -9.38 -2.61 -1.53
N TRP A 67 -8.51 -1.80 -0.92
CA TRP A 67 -8.22 -1.91 0.51
C TRP A 67 -9.45 -1.57 1.38
N SER A 68 -10.22 -0.55 1.01
CA SER A 68 -11.45 -0.17 1.73
C SER A 68 -12.55 -1.23 1.63
N LYS A 69 -12.56 -2.05 0.58
CA LYS A 69 -13.52 -3.15 0.45
C LYS A 69 -13.31 -4.21 1.52
N VAL A 70 -12.06 -4.51 1.89
CA VAL A 70 -11.75 -5.65 2.76
C VAL A 70 -11.58 -5.26 4.24
N ALA A 71 -11.23 -4.01 4.52
CA ALA A 71 -10.95 -3.52 5.86
C ALA A 71 -11.81 -2.30 6.23
N ASN A 72 -12.12 -2.12 7.51
CA ASN A 72 -12.88 -0.98 8.04
C ASN A 72 -12.01 0.29 8.14
N ILE A 73 -11.52 0.72 6.99
CA ILE A 73 -10.73 1.92 6.74
C ILE A 73 -11.16 2.49 5.40
N GLY A 74 -11.32 3.81 5.32
CA GLY A 74 -11.65 4.52 4.09
C GLY A 74 -10.52 5.47 3.66
N PHE A 75 -10.54 5.87 2.40
CA PHE A 75 -9.59 6.83 1.85
C PHE A 75 -10.29 7.98 1.15
N GLN A 76 -9.81 9.20 1.38
CA GLN A 76 -10.39 10.41 0.79
C GLN A 76 -9.30 11.26 0.14
N SER A 77 -9.45 11.55 -1.15
CA SER A 77 -8.56 12.47 -1.84
C SER A 77 -8.82 13.91 -1.41
N LEU A 78 -7.74 14.68 -1.19
CA LEU A 78 -7.76 16.14 -1.04
C LEU A 78 -7.42 16.87 -2.35
N GLY A 79 -7.29 16.14 -3.47
CA GLY A 79 -6.96 16.68 -4.79
C GLY A 79 -5.48 16.54 -5.16
N THR A 80 -5.08 17.30 -6.18
CA THR A 80 -3.73 17.30 -6.76
C THR A 80 -2.97 18.58 -6.39
N GLY A 81 -1.64 18.49 -6.33
CA GLY A 81 -0.72 19.62 -6.17
C GLY A 81 -0.03 19.68 -4.80
N GLY A 82 0.88 20.66 -4.65
CA GLY A 82 1.75 20.79 -3.48
C GLY A 82 2.91 19.79 -3.51
N VAL A 83 4.03 20.17 -2.91
CA VAL A 83 5.20 19.27 -2.76
C VAL A 83 4.95 18.33 -1.59
N PHE A 84 5.35 17.06 -1.71
CA PHE A 84 5.03 15.98 -0.77
C PHE A 84 5.32 16.34 0.70
N TYR A 85 6.49 16.90 1.03
CA TYR A 85 6.85 17.27 2.40
C TYR A 85 6.03 18.42 3.00
N SER A 86 5.17 19.06 2.20
CA SER A 86 4.25 20.13 2.61
C SER A 86 2.77 19.72 2.56
N ALA A 87 2.48 18.46 2.23
CA ALA A 87 1.12 17.94 2.15
C ALA A 87 0.39 18.09 3.49
N THR A 88 -0.92 18.39 3.42
CA THR A 88 -1.77 18.52 4.62
C THR A 88 -2.62 17.28 4.88
N ALA A 89 -2.69 16.37 3.91
CA ALA A 89 -3.28 15.05 4.03
C ALA A 89 -2.54 14.16 5.04
N ASP A 90 -3.16 13.04 5.41
CA ASP A 90 -2.49 12.01 6.21
C ASP A 90 -1.38 11.31 5.38
N MET A 91 -1.53 11.23 4.05
CA MET A 91 -0.55 10.65 3.13
C MET A 91 -0.33 11.53 1.88
N ALA A 92 0.92 11.72 1.48
CA ALA A 92 1.32 12.23 0.18
C ALA A 92 1.54 11.08 -0.81
N VAL A 93 1.16 11.28 -2.07
CA VAL A 93 1.35 10.30 -3.15
C VAL A 93 2.07 10.98 -4.29
N THR A 94 3.33 10.61 -4.53
CA THR A 94 4.26 11.39 -5.33
C THR A 94 4.76 10.60 -6.53
N LEU A 95 4.84 11.26 -7.69
CA LEU A 95 5.51 10.74 -8.87
C LEU A 95 6.96 11.25 -8.89
N THR A 96 7.91 10.34 -9.01
CA THR A 96 9.36 10.63 -8.85
C THR A 96 10.16 10.43 -10.14
N GLY A 97 9.49 10.15 -11.27
CA GLY A 97 10.13 9.86 -12.55
C GLY A 97 10.93 8.56 -12.50
N ASN A 98 12.23 8.64 -12.23
CA ASN A 98 13.15 7.50 -12.05
C ASN A 98 14.06 7.66 -10.80
N GLU A 99 13.78 8.62 -9.91
CA GLU A 99 14.69 8.92 -8.80
C GLU A 99 14.83 7.76 -7.81
N LEU A 100 13.76 6.97 -7.58
CA LEU A 100 13.84 5.81 -6.69
C LEU A 100 14.70 4.70 -7.28
N SER A 101 14.58 4.45 -8.57
CA SER A 101 15.32 3.39 -9.26
C SER A 101 16.80 3.77 -9.43
N ASP A 102 17.09 5.03 -9.73
CA ASP A 102 18.46 5.54 -9.82
C ASP A 102 19.16 5.60 -8.44
N GLY A 103 18.43 5.94 -7.38
CA GLY A 103 18.99 6.13 -6.04
C GLY A 103 18.98 4.89 -5.14
N LEU A 104 17.89 4.11 -5.18
CA LEU A 104 17.62 2.99 -4.27
C LEU A 104 17.46 1.65 -5.00
N GLY A 105 17.40 1.64 -6.33
CA GLY A 105 17.11 0.44 -7.11
C GLY A 105 15.66 -0.06 -6.97
N ALA A 106 14.74 0.81 -6.53
CA ALA A 106 13.33 0.49 -6.32
C ALA A 106 12.43 1.19 -7.34
N ALA A 107 11.33 0.56 -7.75
CA ALA A 107 10.34 1.17 -8.66
C ALA A 107 9.31 2.04 -7.92
N SER A 108 9.12 1.76 -6.65
CA SER A 108 8.14 2.40 -5.78
C SER A 108 8.53 2.24 -4.33
N LEU A 109 7.91 3.04 -3.47
CA LEU A 109 8.14 3.02 -2.02
C LEU A 109 6.89 3.47 -1.27
N GLY A 110 6.43 2.65 -0.33
CA GLY A 110 5.42 2.97 0.65
C GLY A 110 6.02 3.01 2.05
N ILE A 111 5.82 4.12 2.75
CA ILE A 111 6.38 4.31 4.09
C ILE A 111 5.39 3.79 5.13
N PHE A 112 5.85 2.94 6.04
CA PHE A 112 5.02 2.45 7.14
C PHE A 112 4.43 3.58 7.99
N PRO A 113 3.26 3.40 8.61
CA PRO A 113 2.72 4.32 9.61
C PRO A 113 3.45 4.20 10.96
N ASP A 114 4.78 4.06 10.92
CA ASP A 114 5.69 3.87 12.05
C ASP A 114 6.53 5.13 12.26
N PRO A 115 6.27 5.92 13.32
CA PRO A 115 7.05 7.11 13.63
C PRO A 115 8.55 6.87 13.76
N ASN A 116 8.99 5.69 14.22
CA ASN A 116 10.42 5.37 14.37
C ASN A 116 11.07 5.14 13.02
N PHE A 117 10.37 4.51 12.08
CA PHE A 117 10.84 4.36 10.71
C PHE A 117 10.90 5.74 10.02
N ALA A 118 9.86 6.54 10.19
CA ALA A 118 9.79 7.89 9.64
C ALA A 118 10.83 8.87 10.23
N ASP A 119 11.33 8.64 11.45
CA ASP A 119 12.44 9.41 12.02
C ASP A 119 13.72 9.32 11.16
N ILE A 120 13.95 8.20 10.48
CA ILE A 120 15.11 8.03 9.58
C ILE A 120 15.02 9.01 8.42
N LEU A 121 13.84 9.10 7.79
CA LEU A 121 13.57 10.00 6.66
C LEU A 121 13.59 11.47 7.09
N ARG A 122 13.05 11.78 8.28
CA ARG A 122 13.12 13.13 8.87
C ARG A 122 14.56 13.58 9.09
N GLN A 123 15.42 12.70 9.58
CA GLN A 123 16.84 12.99 9.80
C GLN A 123 17.57 13.22 8.48
N ALA A 124 17.30 12.41 7.46
CA ALA A 124 17.86 12.59 6.12
C ALA A 124 17.45 13.95 5.51
N ALA A 125 16.15 14.27 5.51
CA ALA A 125 15.64 15.56 5.03
C ALA A 125 16.27 16.76 5.78
N THR A 126 16.41 16.64 7.10
CA THR A 126 17.05 17.69 7.92
C THR A 126 18.52 17.89 7.53
N ALA A 127 19.25 16.81 7.24
CA ALA A 127 20.64 16.88 6.80
C ALA A 127 20.78 17.57 5.42
N GLU A 128 19.75 17.47 4.58
CA GLU A 128 19.65 18.14 3.28
C GLU A 128 19.07 19.57 3.35
N GLY A 129 18.63 20.00 4.54
CA GLY A 129 18.25 21.39 4.81
C GLY A 129 16.77 21.70 4.61
N TYR A 130 15.88 20.71 4.57
CA TYR A 130 14.43 20.92 4.51
C TYR A 130 13.67 20.14 5.59
N SER A 131 12.41 20.53 5.81
CA SER A 131 11.53 19.95 6.82
C SER A 131 10.57 18.95 6.18
N TYR A 132 10.58 17.71 6.65
CA TYR A 132 9.67 16.65 6.20
C TYR A 132 8.90 16.07 7.39
N PRO A 133 7.96 16.81 7.97
CA PRO A 133 7.47 16.55 9.33
C PRO A 133 6.57 15.31 9.46
N ARG A 134 6.01 14.78 8.36
CA ARG A 134 5.05 13.67 8.37
C ARG A 134 5.28 12.69 7.20
N PRO A 135 6.38 11.92 7.20
CA PRO A 135 6.62 10.92 6.16
C PRO A 135 5.71 9.68 6.27
N GLU A 136 5.10 9.46 7.43
CA GLU A 136 4.34 8.24 7.71
C GLU A 136 3.21 8.02 6.70
N GLY A 137 3.22 6.88 6.00
CA GLY A 137 2.21 6.54 5.00
C GLY A 137 2.39 7.18 3.63
N ASP A 138 3.41 8.00 3.42
CA ASP A 138 3.68 8.59 2.11
C ASP A 138 4.08 7.50 1.09
N LEU A 139 3.68 7.73 -0.16
CA LEU A 139 3.84 6.82 -1.29
C LEU A 139 4.62 7.51 -2.42
N PHE A 140 5.55 6.79 -3.03
CA PHE A 140 6.38 7.28 -4.13
C PHE A 140 6.43 6.27 -5.27
N PHE A 141 6.33 6.76 -6.52
CA PHE A 141 6.28 5.92 -7.71
C PHE A 141 7.10 6.51 -8.86
N ASP A 142 8.01 5.70 -9.40
CA ASP A 142 8.81 6.03 -10.57
C ASP A 142 8.00 5.87 -11.87
N ASN A 143 7.11 6.82 -12.13
CA ASN A 143 6.18 6.80 -13.27
C ASN A 143 6.83 6.78 -14.66
N TYR A 144 8.15 6.95 -14.79
CA TYR A 144 8.84 6.79 -16.08
C TYR A 144 9.23 5.34 -16.37
N LEU A 145 9.12 4.43 -15.39
CA LEU A 145 9.27 3.00 -15.62
C LEU A 145 8.08 2.44 -16.41
N ALA A 146 8.38 1.56 -17.38
CA ALA A 146 7.40 1.00 -18.30
C ALA A 146 6.21 0.30 -17.58
N VAL A 147 6.45 -0.26 -16.40
CA VAL A 147 5.44 -0.94 -15.58
C VAL A 147 4.25 -0.03 -15.25
N PHE A 148 4.46 1.27 -15.06
CA PHE A 148 3.40 2.23 -14.76
C PHE A 148 2.58 2.65 -15.98
N SER A 149 2.89 2.14 -17.18
CA SER A 149 1.95 2.21 -18.32
C SER A 149 0.83 1.16 -18.23
N TYR A 150 0.93 0.20 -17.29
CA TYR A 150 -0.01 -0.89 -17.09
C TYR A 150 -0.77 -0.70 -15.78
N GLN A 151 -1.55 0.37 -15.72
CA GLN A 151 -2.28 0.78 -14.52
C GLN A 151 -3.71 0.21 -14.36
N ASN A 152 -4.18 -0.60 -15.31
CA ASN A 152 -5.47 -1.28 -15.17
C ASN A 152 -5.34 -2.47 -14.21
N ALA A 153 -6.46 -2.92 -13.64
CA ALA A 153 -6.52 -4.15 -12.85
C ALA A 153 -5.82 -5.31 -13.59
N GLY A 154 -4.88 -5.98 -12.92
CA GLY A 154 -4.06 -7.06 -13.48
C GLY A 154 -2.78 -6.63 -14.19
N GLY A 155 -2.61 -5.32 -14.41
CA GLY A 155 -1.35 -4.72 -14.84
C GLY A 155 -0.41 -4.48 -13.66
N LEU A 156 0.89 -4.56 -13.90
CA LEU A 156 1.89 -4.52 -12.84
C LEU A 156 1.96 -3.17 -12.12
N GLY A 157 1.71 -2.05 -12.82
CA GLY A 157 1.62 -0.73 -12.20
C GLY A 157 0.48 -0.63 -11.17
N PHE A 158 -0.65 -1.28 -11.45
CA PHE A 158 -1.75 -1.37 -10.49
C PHE A 158 -1.39 -2.23 -9.26
N THR A 159 -0.69 -3.34 -9.47
CA THR A 159 -0.17 -4.19 -8.39
C THR A 159 0.78 -3.41 -7.47
N TYR A 160 1.68 -2.59 -8.02
CA TYR A 160 2.54 -1.72 -7.22
C TYR A 160 1.74 -0.72 -6.38
N PHE A 161 0.70 -0.10 -6.93
CA PHE A 161 -0.17 0.78 -6.12
C PHE A 161 -0.79 0.04 -4.93
N LEU A 162 -1.34 -1.17 -5.15
CA LEU A 162 -1.88 -1.97 -4.05
C LEU A 162 -0.81 -2.31 -3.01
N HIS A 163 0.38 -2.68 -3.46
CA HIS A 163 1.51 -3.08 -2.62
C HIS A 163 1.97 -1.96 -1.71
N GLU A 164 2.27 -0.78 -2.26
CA GLU A 164 2.78 0.32 -1.46
C GLU A 164 1.70 0.88 -0.51
N ILE A 165 0.42 0.87 -0.92
CA ILE A 165 -0.67 1.18 0.02
C ILE A 165 -0.68 0.19 1.18
N GLY A 166 -0.40 -1.09 0.93
CA GLY A 166 -0.23 -2.12 1.96
C GLY A 166 0.83 -1.75 3.00
N HIS A 167 1.99 -1.26 2.57
CA HIS A 167 3.01 -0.71 3.46
C HIS A 167 2.51 0.51 4.24
N ALA A 168 1.90 1.49 3.55
CA ALA A 168 1.37 2.71 4.17
C ALA A 168 0.28 2.47 5.22
N ILE A 169 -0.34 1.29 5.22
CA ILE A 169 -1.31 0.89 6.23
C ILE A 169 -0.80 -0.21 7.19
N GLY A 170 0.48 -0.60 7.11
CA GLY A 170 1.17 -1.37 8.15
C GLY A 170 1.49 -2.84 7.82
N LEU A 171 1.38 -3.25 6.55
CA LEU A 171 1.79 -4.60 6.12
C LEU A 171 3.22 -4.60 5.60
N LYS A 172 4.06 -5.53 6.04
CA LYS A 172 5.44 -5.72 5.56
C LYS A 172 5.54 -6.86 4.55
N HIS A 173 6.70 -6.98 3.91
CA HIS A 173 7.02 -8.16 3.14
C HIS A 173 7.07 -9.41 4.05
N PRO A 174 6.74 -10.60 3.52
CA PRO A 174 6.88 -11.85 4.25
C PRO A 174 8.35 -12.26 4.47
N SER A 175 9.28 -11.75 3.66
CA SER A 175 10.69 -12.16 3.62
C SER A 175 11.63 -11.31 4.47
N ASP A 176 11.19 -10.15 4.95
CA ASP A 176 11.97 -9.24 5.80
C ASP A 176 11.27 -8.95 7.14
N ASP A 177 11.93 -8.18 8.00
CA ASP A 177 11.45 -7.88 9.35
C ASP A 177 10.65 -6.56 9.44
N GLY A 178 10.37 -5.92 8.29
CA GLY A 178 9.68 -4.63 8.23
C GLY A 178 10.39 -3.50 8.97
N ALA A 179 11.73 -3.59 9.12
CA ALA A 179 12.56 -2.69 9.91
C ALA A 179 12.11 -2.56 11.37
N ASN A 180 11.47 -3.60 11.91
CA ASN A 180 10.85 -3.56 13.23
C ASN A 180 10.92 -4.92 13.95
N ALA A 181 11.94 -5.72 13.60
CA ALA A 181 12.23 -7.03 14.21
C ALA A 181 11.04 -8.00 14.20
N ARG A 182 10.13 -7.86 13.23
CA ARG A 182 9.01 -8.79 13.03
C ARG A 182 9.51 -10.06 12.38
N PRO A 183 8.93 -11.23 12.70
CA PRO A 183 9.39 -12.48 12.13
C PRO A 183 9.07 -12.59 10.63
N THR A 184 9.93 -13.29 9.88
CA THR A 184 9.68 -13.65 8.47
C THR A 184 8.84 -14.92 8.37
N PHE A 185 8.23 -15.17 7.20
CA PHE A 185 7.52 -16.43 6.92
C PHE A 185 8.44 -17.65 7.06
N GLU A 186 9.71 -17.52 6.71
CA GLU A 186 10.71 -18.58 6.90
C GLU A 186 10.93 -18.89 8.38
N GLN A 187 11.14 -17.85 9.21
CA GLN A 187 11.33 -18.00 10.65
C GLN A 187 10.09 -18.61 11.34
N LEU A 188 8.90 -18.38 10.78
CA LEU A 188 7.63 -18.91 11.27
C LEU A 188 7.27 -20.29 10.69
N GLY A 189 8.10 -20.86 9.81
CA GLY A 189 7.88 -22.17 9.21
C GLY A 189 6.77 -22.23 8.15
N ILE A 190 6.40 -21.09 7.57
CA ILE A 190 5.34 -20.95 6.54
C ILE A 190 5.86 -20.36 5.22
N ALA A 191 7.15 -20.50 4.91
CA ALA A 191 7.78 -19.97 3.69
C ALA A 191 7.05 -20.35 2.39
N ALA A 192 6.37 -21.51 2.35
CA ALA A 192 5.58 -21.93 1.19
C ALA A 192 4.40 -20.99 0.86
N LEU A 193 4.00 -20.11 1.79
CA LEU A 193 2.96 -19.11 1.61
C LEU A 193 3.50 -17.76 1.07
N ASP A 194 4.81 -17.62 0.89
CA ASP A 194 5.43 -16.42 0.29
C ASP A 194 5.31 -16.43 -1.24
N ASN A 195 4.10 -16.16 -1.73
CA ASN A 195 3.81 -16.08 -3.16
C ASN A 195 2.56 -15.23 -3.46
N ALA A 196 2.46 -14.84 -4.73
CA ALA A 196 1.39 -14.00 -5.29
C ALA A 196 -0.03 -14.46 -4.94
N ALA A 197 -0.27 -15.78 -4.87
CA ALA A 197 -1.61 -16.33 -4.63
C ALA A 197 -2.05 -16.17 -3.17
N ASN A 198 -1.12 -15.92 -2.25
CA ASN A 198 -1.39 -15.82 -0.82
C ASN A 198 -1.27 -14.39 -0.30
N THR A 199 -0.28 -13.63 -0.76
CA THR A 199 -0.03 -12.24 -0.36
C THR A 199 0.57 -11.44 -1.51
N LEU A 200 0.02 -10.25 -1.77
CA LEU A 200 0.60 -9.31 -2.72
C LEU A 200 1.85 -8.61 -2.18
N MET A 201 2.13 -8.74 -0.88
CA MET A 201 3.36 -8.27 -0.24
C MET A 201 4.55 -9.19 -0.55
N SER A 202 4.35 -10.33 -1.22
CA SER A 202 5.45 -11.17 -1.69
C SER A 202 6.20 -10.49 -2.84
N TYR A 203 7.53 -10.50 -2.84
CA TYR A 203 8.31 -10.14 -4.04
C TYR A 203 7.99 -11.06 -5.23
N ASN A 204 7.52 -12.28 -4.97
CA ASN A 204 7.06 -13.21 -6.01
C ASN A 204 5.67 -12.86 -6.55
N ALA A 205 4.97 -11.86 -5.99
CA ALA A 205 3.72 -11.31 -6.53
C ALA A 205 3.95 -10.37 -7.71
N ILE A 206 5.18 -9.90 -7.89
CA ILE A 206 5.57 -8.90 -8.87
C ILE A 206 6.41 -9.64 -9.93
N SER A 207 5.74 -10.18 -10.95
CA SER A 207 6.41 -10.86 -12.07
C SER A 207 6.71 -9.86 -13.19
N SER A 208 7.97 -9.75 -13.60
CA SER A 208 8.38 -8.91 -14.73
C SER A 208 8.18 -9.56 -16.10
N ALA A 209 7.69 -10.81 -16.15
CA ALA A 209 7.56 -11.55 -17.39
C ALA A 209 6.41 -11.06 -18.28
N ASP A 210 5.34 -10.53 -17.68
CA ASP A 210 4.23 -9.88 -18.38
C ASP A 210 3.68 -8.72 -17.55
N PHE A 211 3.93 -7.49 -18.01
CA PHE A 211 3.44 -6.29 -17.33
C PHE A 211 1.93 -6.08 -17.50
N ALA A 212 1.33 -6.66 -18.53
CA ALA A 212 -0.05 -6.39 -18.93
C ALA A 212 -1.07 -7.36 -18.30
N ALA A 213 -0.64 -8.58 -17.96
CA ALA A 213 -1.52 -9.65 -17.48
C ALA A 213 -0.81 -10.57 -16.48
N GLY A 214 -1.58 -11.36 -15.73
CA GLY A 214 -1.04 -12.33 -14.76
C GLY A 214 -0.89 -11.79 -13.34
N ASN A 215 -1.02 -10.48 -13.13
CA ASN A 215 -0.75 -9.85 -11.84
C ASN A 215 -2.00 -9.77 -10.96
N VAL A 216 -1.78 -9.59 -9.66
CA VAL A 216 -2.85 -9.48 -8.66
C VAL A 216 -3.55 -8.13 -8.76
N ALA A 217 -4.87 -8.12 -8.63
CA ALA A 217 -5.70 -6.91 -8.74
C ALA A 217 -6.52 -6.60 -7.47
N THR A 218 -6.30 -7.33 -6.38
CA THR A 218 -6.95 -7.11 -5.08
C THR A 218 -5.98 -7.51 -3.97
N PRO A 219 -6.21 -7.08 -2.70
CA PRO A 219 -5.69 -7.77 -1.53
C PRO A 219 -5.88 -9.28 -1.65
N MET A 220 -4.84 -10.05 -1.35
CA MET A 220 -4.84 -11.52 -1.38
C MET A 220 -5.24 -12.09 -0.02
N PRO A 221 -5.51 -13.41 0.13
CA PRO A 221 -6.16 -13.94 1.33
C PRO A 221 -5.42 -13.63 2.64
N LEU A 222 -4.08 -13.67 2.64
CA LEU A 222 -3.30 -13.33 3.83
C LEU A 222 -3.21 -11.82 4.07
N ASP A 223 -3.24 -11.01 3.01
CA ASP A 223 -3.33 -9.55 3.13
C ASP A 223 -4.64 -9.15 3.80
N ILE A 224 -5.76 -9.76 3.39
CA ILE A 224 -7.09 -9.57 3.97
C ILE A 224 -7.07 -9.96 5.46
N LEU A 225 -6.52 -11.14 5.79
CA LEU A 225 -6.42 -11.59 7.17
C LEU A 225 -5.62 -10.61 8.04
N ALA A 226 -4.46 -10.17 7.56
CA ALA A 226 -3.57 -9.26 8.29
C ALA A 226 -4.18 -7.85 8.43
N ILE A 227 -4.78 -7.32 7.38
CA ILE A 227 -5.35 -5.96 7.42
C ILE A 227 -6.62 -5.90 8.26
N GLN A 228 -7.42 -6.96 8.27
CA GLN A 228 -8.59 -7.06 9.15
C GLN A 228 -8.19 -7.21 10.62
N TYR A 229 -7.03 -7.80 10.91
CA TYR A 229 -6.48 -7.77 12.26
C TYR A 229 -6.14 -6.33 12.71
N LEU A 230 -5.57 -5.51 11.82
CA LEU A 230 -5.22 -4.11 12.14
C LEU A 230 -6.44 -3.19 12.25
N TYR A 231 -7.37 -3.26 11.29
CA TYR A 231 -8.44 -2.27 11.15
C TYR A 231 -9.86 -2.83 11.31
N GLY A 232 -10.01 -4.15 11.46
CA GLY A 232 -11.30 -4.83 11.45
C GLY A 232 -11.84 -5.07 10.04
N ALA A 233 -12.70 -6.06 9.89
CA ALA A 233 -13.38 -6.37 8.64
C ALA A 233 -14.38 -5.29 8.22
N ASN A 234 -14.45 -4.98 6.93
CA ASN A 234 -15.54 -4.17 6.39
C ASN A 234 -16.80 -5.02 6.21
N MET A 235 -17.69 -4.96 7.21
CA MET A 235 -18.94 -5.72 7.20
C MET A 235 -20.05 -5.09 6.34
N SER A 236 -19.79 -3.97 5.66
CA SER A 236 -20.71 -3.36 4.71
C SER A 236 -20.42 -3.72 3.25
N ALA A 237 -19.26 -4.33 2.99
CA ALA A 237 -18.86 -4.71 1.64
C ALA A 237 -19.68 -5.92 1.16
N ASN A 238 -20.38 -5.75 0.04
CA ASN A 238 -21.19 -6.79 -0.60
C ASN A 238 -22.18 -7.48 0.36
N SER A 239 -22.73 -6.76 1.34
CA SER A 239 -23.57 -7.33 2.41
C SER A 239 -24.99 -7.73 1.97
N GLY A 240 -25.21 -7.93 0.67
CA GLY A 240 -26.46 -8.38 0.07
C GLY A 240 -26.18 -9.33 -1.09
N ASP A 241 -27.22 -9.84 -1.73
CA ASP A 241 -27.10 -10.85 -2.79
C ASP A 241 -26.18 -10.38 -3.93
N THR A 242 -25.01 -11.00 -4.05
CA THR A 242 -23.94 -10.59 -4.97
C THR A 242 -23.52 -11.76 -5.85
N VAL A 243 -23.62 -11.58 -7.17
CA VAL A 243 -23.16 -12.58 -8.14
C VAL A 243 -21.77 -12.23 -8.62
N TYR A 244 -20.81 -13.11 -8.36
CA TYR A 244 -19.45 -13.00 -8.87
C TYR A 244 -19.32 -13.76 -10.19
N ALA A 245 -19.01 -13.04 -11.26
CA ALA A 245 -18.66 -13.65 -12.54
C ALA A 245 -17.14 -13.87 -12.58
N LEU A 246 -16.72 -15.13 -12.68
CA LEU A 246 -15.33 -15.47 -12.90
C LEU A 246 -15.01 -15.34 -14.39
N ALA A 247 -13.92 -14.63 -14.71
CA ALA A 247 -13.42 -14.47 -16.06
C ALA A 247 -12.06 -15.17 -16.19
N ASP A 248 -11.82 -15.81 -17.33
CA ASP A 248 -10.50 -16.31 -17.70
C ASP A 248 -9.69 -15.17 -18.37
N ASP A 249 -9.40 -14.14 -17.57
CA ASP A 249 -8.68 -12.94 -18.01
C ASP A 249 -7.23 -12.91 -17.52
N SER A 250 -6.75 -14.02 -16.94
CA SER A 250 -5.43 -14.15 -16.32
C SER A 250 -5.17 -13.14 -15.19
N ILE A 251 -6.20 -12.55 -14.59
CA ILE A 251 -6.05 -11.63 -13.47
C ILE A 251 -6.38 -12.35 -12.17
N THR A 252 -5.44 -12.32 -11.23
CA THR A 252 -5.62 -12.95 -9.92
C THR A 252 -6.37 -12.02 -8.98
N ARG A 253 -7.44 -12.52 -8.36
CA ARG A 253 -8.31 -11.77 -7.44
C ARG A 253 -8.72 -12.62 -6.26
N THR A 254 -8.99 -11.97 -5.14
CA THR A 254 -9.63 -12.55 -3.97
C THR A 254 -10.97 -11.88 -3.73
N ILE A 255 -12.00 -12.69 -3.48
CA ILE A 255 -13.33 -12.20 -3.14
C ILE A 255 -13.39 -11.98 -1.63
N TRP A 256 -13.85 -10.79 -1.24
CA TRP A 256 -14.32 -10.49 0.10
C TRP A 256 -15.80 -10.14 0.05
N ASP A 257 -16.58 -10.79 0.91
CA ASP A 257 -18.01 -10.65 0.97
C ASP A 257 -18.46 -10.74 2.44
N ALA A 258 -19.21 -9.74 2.91
CA ALA A 258 -19.66 -9.69 4.29
C ALA A 258 -20.92 -10.52 4.56
N GLY A 259 -21.62 -10.97 3.51
CA GLY A 259 -22.82 -11.82 3.60
C GLY A 259 -23.88 -11.48 2.56
N GLY A 260 -24.84 -12.39 2.39
CA GLY A 260 -25.83 -12.36 1.32
C GLY A 260 -26.09 -13.79 0.85
N ILE A 261 -26.97 -13.98 -0.14
CA ILE A 261 -27.19 -15.28 -0.80
C ILE A 261 -26.86 -15.18 -2.29
#